data_AF-A0A932GV42-F1
#
_entry.id   AF-A0A932GV42-F1
#
_cell.length_a   1.000
_cell.length_b   1.000
_cell.length_c   1.000
_cell.angle_alpha   90.00
_cell.angle_beta   90.00
_cell.angle_gamma   90.00
#
_symmetry.space_group_name_H-M   'P 1'
#
loop_
_entity.id
_entity.type
_entity.pdbx_description
1 polymer ?
#
loop_
_entity_poly.entity_id
_entity_poly.type
_entity_poly.pdbx_seq_one_letter_code
_entity_poly.pdbx_strand_id
1 'polypeptide(L)'
;MVKTGVVILAHGSRGELGAPEVNETLRRITSGIKQFLSPGVEAIGAALQFNRPNLEEAIDAIIRQNVRRVVIVPYFLFPGQHVTEGIPQCIERFERDYPQIQFLVSDNLGLDEYFIDLMVKRIIEAAPELRRDGRLAADSTESIEQQSMAIVERILPPLRLSEPERTIVKRLVHTAGDRHLAPLIRFQPTVTTVALTAIRLGRPILTDVRMVAVAIDHRRAKKFGCSINCALNEPGADRIAREQGSTRSAAAFRLLDKKLNGAIVAIGNSPTALLTLTELIVKGEVAPAVVIGTPVGFVQATEAKEELMKLDIPYITVAGTRGGSAIAAATVNALLRLAEAEDSPTSMSYIKSNL
;
A
#
# COMPACT_ATOMS: atom_id res chain seq x y z
N MET A 1 -24.28 -3.13 -4.57
CA MET A 1 -23.36 -3.84 -3.65
C MET A 1 -24.09 -5.03 -3.07
N VAL A 2 -23.45 -6.20 -2.94
CA VAL A 2 -24.08 -7.37 -2.30
C VAL A 2 -24.20 -7.08 -0.80
N LYS A 3 -25.43 -7.10 -0.25
CA LYS A 3 -25.64 -6.86 1.17
C LYS A 3 -24.99 -7.99 1.97
N THR A 4 -24.06 -7.63 2.84
CA THR A 4 -23.17 -8.57 3.53
C THR A 4 -23.35 -8.45 5.04
N GLY A 5 -23.50 -9.59 5.71
CA GLY A 5 -23.44 -9.70 7.16
C GLY A 5 -22.07 -10.22 7.63
N VAL A 6 -21.66 -9.86 8.83
CA VAL A 6 -20.41 -10.27 9.47
C VAL A 6 -20.72 -10.84 10.85
N VAL A 7 -20.22 -12.03 11.14
CA VAL A 7 -20.31 -12.67 12.46
C VAL A 7 -18.91 -12.72 13.06
N ILE A 8 -18.69 -12.03 14.18
CA ILE A 8 -17.48 -12.18 14.99
C ILE A 8 -17.71 -13.31 15.99
N LEU A 9 -16.99 -14.41 15.84
CA LEU A 9 -17.24 -15.63 16.59
C LEU A 9 -16.15 -15.86 17.66
N ALA A 10 -16.51 -15.77 18.93
CA ALA A 10 -15.63 -16.05 20.07
C ALA A 10 -15.92 -17.41 20.71
N HIS A 11 -15.09 -17.84 21.67
CA HIS A 11 -15.27 -19.15 22.34
C HIS A 11 -16.46 -19.12 23.28
N GLY A 12 -16.68 -17.98 23.91
CA GLY A 12 -17.54 -17.85 25.07
C GLY A 12 -16.77 -18.13 26.37
N SER A 13 -17.43 -17.85 27.49
CA SER A 13 -16.89 -18.01 28.83
C SER A 13 -17.93 -18.65 29.74
N ARG A 14 -17.46 -19.58 30.60
CA ARG A 14 -18.27 -20.21 31.64
C ARG A 14 -18.29 -19.30 32.88
N GLY A 15 -19.45 -19.15 33.50
CA GLY A 15 -19.63 -18.42 34.75
C GLY A 15 -20.38 -17.09 34.61
N GLU A 16 -21.07 -16.71 35.69
CA GLU A 16 -21.97 -15.54 35.73
C GLU A 16 -21.25 -14.20 35.47
N LEU A 17 -19.97 -14.12 35.81
CA LEU A 17 -19.14 -12.91 35.60
C LEU A 17 -18.48 -12.85 34.22
N GLY A 18 -18.07 -13.98 33.65
CA GLY A 18 -17.36 -14.03 32.36
C GLY A 18 -18.28 -13.88 31.14
N ALA A 19 -19.55 -14.28 31.28
CA ALA A 19 -20.51 -14.21 30.21
C ALA A 19 -20.85 -12.76 29.75
N PRO A 20 -21.13 -11.82 30.68
CA PRO A 20 -21.32 -10.40 30.32
C PRO A 20 -20.09 -9.77 29.67
N GLU A 21 -18.89 -10.12 30.13
CA GLU A 21 -17.63 -9.53 29.62
C GLU A 21 -17.34 -9.93 28.17
N VAL A 22 -17.55 -11.21 27.82
CA VAL A 22 -17.42 -11.68 26.43
C VAL A 22 -18.42 -10.95 25.54
N ASN A 23 -19.68 -10.85 25.97
CA ASN A 23 -20.72 -10.18 25.19
C ASN A 23 -20.41 -8.69 24.99
N GLU A 24 -19.91 -8.01 26.02
CA GLU A 24 -19.49 -6.62 25.91
C GLU A 24 -18.29 -6.45 24.97
N THR A 25 -17.30 -7.32 25.09
CA THR A 25 -16.13 -7.32 24.21
C THR A 25 -16.55 -7.49 22.75
N LEU A 26 -17.42 -8.47 22.47
CA LEU A 26 -17.96 -8.69 21.14
C LEU A 26 -18.75 -7.49 20.61
N ARG A 27 -19.56 -6.82 21.45
CA ARG A 27 -20.26 -5.58 21.07
C ARG A 27 -19.30 -4.44 20.72
N ARG A 28 -18.23 -4.28 21.50
CA ARG A 28 -17.20 -3.26 21.24
C ARG A 28 -16.46 -3.54 19.93
N ILE A 29 -16.12 -4.81 19.66
CA ILE A 29 -15.48 -5.21 18.41
C ILE A 29 -16.41 -4.94 17.23
N THR A 30 -17.66 -5.41 17.28
CA THR A 30 -18.60 -5.23 16.16
C THR A 30 -18.90 -3.77 15.88
N SER A 31 -19.07 -2.94 16.91
CA SER A 31 -19.22 -1.49 16.76
C SER A 31 -17.95 -0.85 16.19
N GLY A 32 -16.78 -1.28 16.66
CA GLY A 32 -15.48 -0.78 16.25
C GLY A 32 -15.10 -1.13 14.80
N ILE A 33 -15.56 -2.26 14.27
CA ILE A 33 -15.30 -2.61 12.85
C ILE A 33 -16.30 -1.94 11.91
N LYS A 34 -17.55 -1.68 12.34
CA LYS A 34 -18.60 -1.07 11.49
C LYS A 34 -18.17 0.26 10.88
N GLN A 35 -17.40 1.07 11.60
CA GLN A 35 -16.85 2.35 11.11
C GLN A 35 -15.83 2.21 9.95
N PHE A 36 -15.27 1.02 9.72
CA PHE A 36 -14.31 0.75 8.65
C PHE A 36 -14.89 -0.07 7.49
N LEU A 37 -16.16 -0.48 7.58
CA LEU A 37 -16.84 -1.29 6.58
C LEU A 37 -17.81 -0.42 5.76
N SER A 38 -18.14 -0.88 4.55
CA SER A 38 -19.08 -0.18 3.67
C SER A 38 -20.44 0.05 4.35
N PRO A 39 -21.13 1.18 4.06
CA PRO A 39 -22.48 1.43 4.57
C PRO A 39 -23.43 0.26 4.24
N GLY A 40 -24.17 -0.22 5.23
CA GLY A 40 -25.11 -1.34 5.10
C GLY A 40 -24.51 -2.74 5.32
N VAL A 41 -23.24 -2.83 5.72
CA VAL A 41 -22.67 -4.07 6.29
C VAL A 41 -23.09 -4.19 7.75
N GLU A 42 -23.64 -5.36 8.08
CA GLU A 42 -24.18 -5.64 9.40
C GLU A 42 -23.24 -6.57 10.15
N ALA A 43 -22.99 -6.27 11.43
CA ALA A 43 -22.02 -7.00 12.23
C ALA A 43 -22.63 -7.41 13.56
N ILE A 44 -22.54 -8.70 13.89
CA ILE A 44 -23.03 -9.27 15.14
C ILE A 44 -21.93 -10.12 15.77
N GLY A 45 -21.90 -10.13 17.11
CA GLY A 45 -21.00 -10.97 17.87
C GLY A 45 -21.71 -12.24 18.28
N ALA A 46 -21.03 -13.38 18.20
CA ALA A 46 -21.56 -14.68 18.56
C ALA A 46 -20.53 -15.46 19.39
N ALA A 47 -21.01 -16.44 20.15
CA ALA A 47 -20.16 -17.39 20.84
C ALA A 47 -20.38 -18.83 20.36
N LEU A 48 -19.30 -19.62 20.36
CA LEU A 48 -19.37 -21.06 20.11
C LEU A 48 -20.07 -21.80 21.25
N GLN A 49 -19.82 -21.40 22.50
CA GLN A 49 -20.33 -22.07 23.69
C GLN A 49 -20.71 -21.07 24.78
N PHE A 50 -21.57 -21.51 25.71
CA PHE A 50 -21.94 -20.84 26.98
C PHE A 50 -22.67 -19.49 26.88
N ASN A 51 -22.48 -18.72 25.81
CA ASN A 51 -23.05 -17.39 25.65
C ASN A 51 -24.04 -17.32 24.50
N ARG A 52 -24.93 -16.34 24.60
CA ARG A 52 -25.92 -15.99 23.59
C ARG A 52 -25.64 -14.58 23.07
N PRO A 53 -25.78 -14.32 21.76
CA PRO A 53 -26.25 -15.27 20.76
C PRO A 53 -25.19 -16.31 20.42
N ASN A 54 -25.62 -17.55 20.16
CA ASN A 54 -24.74 -18.55 19.56
C ASN A 54 -24.60 -18.31 18.04
N LEU A 55 -23.75 -19.07 17.35
CA LEU A 55 -23.52 -18.91 15.92
C LEU A 55 -24.82 -19.00 15.09
N GLU A 56 -25.72 -19.92 15.43
CA GLU A 56 -27.00 -20.12 14.73
C GLU A 56 -27.95 -18.93 14.91
N GLU A 57 -28.16 -18.47 16.14
CA GLU A 57 -28.98 -17.30 16.45
C GLU A 57 -28.44 -16.02 15.78
N ALA A 58 -27.11 -15.88 15.73
CA ALA A 58 -26.45 -14.77 15.07
C ALA A 58 -26.66 -14.79 13.55
N ILE A 59 -26.57 -15.96 12.93
CA ILE A 59 -26.83 -16.15 11.51
C ILE A 59 -28.29 -15.85 11.20
N ASP A 60 -29.24 -16.41 11.95
CA ASP A 60 -30.67 -16.14 11.77
C ASP A 60 -30.99 -14.64 11.89
N ALA A 61 -30.39 -13.96 12.87
CA ALA A 61 -30.55 -12.52 13.05
C ALA A 61 -30.02 -11.71 11.85
N ILE A 62 -28.89 -12.10 11.28
CA ILE A 62 -28.31 -11.46 10.10
C ILE A 62 -29.12 -11.76 8.84
N ILE A 63 -29.59 -12.99 8.65
CA ILE A 63 -30.36 -13.41 7.47
C ILE A 63 -31.68 -12.65 7.38
N ARG A 64 -32.35 -12.41 8.52
CA ARG A 64 -33.58 -11.57 8.59
C ARG A 64 -33.39 -10.16 8.04
N GLN A 65 -32.15 -9.70 7.88
CA GLN A 65 -31.84 -8.41 7.28
C GLN A 65 -31.66 -8.46 5.76
N ASN A 66 -32.05 -9.55 5.08
CA ASN A 66 -31.98 -9.72 3.63
C ASN A 66 -30.55 -9.63 3.07
N VAL A 67 -29.56 -10.19 3.79
CA VAL A 67 -28.21 -10.32 3.28
C VAL A 67 -28.14 -11.42 2.21
N ARG A 68 -27.17 -11.33 1.30
CA ARG A 68 -26.85 -12.40 0.33
C ARG A 68 -25.47 -13.02 0.55
N ARG A 69 -24.73 -12.48 1.52
CA ARG A 69 -23.41 -12.97 1.91
C ARG A 69 -23.24 -12.85 3.42
N VAL A 70 -22.62 -13.84 4.03
CA VAL A 70 -22.25 -13.83 5.45
C VAL A 70 -20.77 -14.16 5.56
N VAL A 71 -20.01 -13.32 6.26
CA VAL A 71 -18.59 -13.54 6.58
C VAL A 71 -18.47 -13.90 8.05
N ILE A 72 -17.92 -15.06 8.35
CA ILE A 72 -17.65 -15.54 9.72
C ILE A 72 -16.18 -15.29 10.01
N VAL A 73 -15.91 -14.54 11.08
CA VAL A 73 -14.57 -14.15 11.50
C VAL A 73 -14.27 -14.80 12.86
N PRO A 74 -13.44 -15.84 12.90
CA PRO A 74 -13.06 -16.50 14.14
C PRO A 74 -12.16 -15.61 15.01
N TYR A 75 -12.69 -15.12 16.14
CA TYR A 75 -11.96 -14.32 17.13
C TYR A 75 -11.25 -15.23 18.14
N PHE A 76 -10.24 -15.96 17.65
CA PHE A 76 -9.41 -16.89 18.42
C PHE A 76 -7.92 -16.62 18.20
N LEU A 77 -7.13 -16.61 19.27
CA LEU A 77 -5.67 -16.47 19.20
C LEU A 77 -4.96 -17.78 18.81
N PHE A 78 -5.57 -18.92 19.10
CA PHE A 78 -5.03 -20.24 18.79
C PHE A 78 -6.09 -21.10 18.09
N PRO A 79 -5.72 -21.90 17.07
CA PRO A 79 -6.63 -22.87 16.49
C PRO A 79 -6.78 -24.06 17.45
N GLY A 80 -7.88 -24.10 18.22
CA GLY A 80 -8.27 -25.32 18.94
C GLY A 80 -9.00 -26.31 18.02
N GLN A 81 -9.15 -27.58 18.44
CA GLN A 81 -9.89 -28.61 17.67
C GLN A 81 -11.31 -28.16 17.25
N HIS A 82 -11.98 -27.35 18.06
CA HIS A 82 -13.30 -26.80 17.75
C HIS A 82 -13.32 -25.82 16.56
N VAL A 83 -12.19 -25.17 16.25
CA VAL A 83 -12.06 -24.20 15.16
C VAL A 83 -11.79 -24.92 13.84
N THR A 84 -10.97 -25.96 13.86
CA THR A 84 -10.57 -26.72 12.67
C THR A 84 -11.65 -27.66 12.15
N GLU A 85 -12.53 -28.18 13.02
CA GLU A 85 -13.57 -29.15 12.63
C GLU A 85 -15.00 -28.64 12.86
N GLY A 86 -15.26 -27.91 13.96
CA GLY A 86 -16.62 -27.53 14.34
C GLY A 86 -17.24 -26.41 13.51
N ILE A 87 -16.45 -25.39 13.15
CA ILE A 87 -16.92 -24.27 12.33
C ILE A 87 -17.23 -24.73 10.89
N PRO A 88 -16.35 -25.47 10.19
CA PRO A 88 -16.66 -26.02 8.87
C PRO A 88 -17.96 -26.84 8.84
N GLN A 89 -18.18 -27.74 9.82
CA GLN A 89 -19.40 -28.54 9.90
C GLN A 89 -20.66 -27.68 10.07
N CYS A 90 -20.59 -26.62 10.88
CA CYS A 90 -21.71 -25.69 11.01
C CYS A 90 -22.00 -24.98 9.69
N ILE A 91 -20.96 -24.61 8.95
CA ILE A 91 -21.10 -23.91 7.66
C ILE A 91 -21.70 -24.81 6.59
N GLU A 92 -21.25 -26.06 6.48
CA GLU A 92 -21.84 -27.04 5.56
C GLU A 92 -23.35 -27.22 5.82
N ARG A 93 -23.76 -27.15 7.09
CA ARG A 93 -25.17 -27.16 7.47
C ARG A 93 -25.88 -25.88 7.00
N PHE A 94 -25.32 -24.71 7.28
CA PHE A 94 -25.92 -23.43 6.87
C PHE A 94 -26.00 -23.25 5.35
N GLU A 95 -25.03 -23.74 4.60
CA GLU A 95 -25.06 -23.74 3.13
C GLU A 95 -26.19 -24.62 2.59
N ARG A 96 -26.53 -25.70 3.29
CA ARG A 96 -27.67 -26.56 2.95
C ARG A 96 -29.00 -25.91 3.31
N ASP A 97 -29.08 -25.29 4.49
CA ASP A 97 -30.31 -24.67 5.00
C ASP A 97 -30.61 -23.33 4.27
N TYR A 98 -29.58 -22.64 3.80
CA TYR A 98 -29.66 -21.32 3.16
C TYR A 98 -28.87 -21.27 1.82
N PRO A 99 -29.26 -22.04 0.79
CA PRO A 99 -28.51 -22.16 -0.47
C PRO A 99 -28.40 -20.86 -1.26
N GLN A 100 -29.25 -19.88 -0.98
CA GLN A 100 -29.24 -18.55 -1.58
C GLN A 100 -28.21 -17.58 -0.98
N ILE A 101 -27.51 -17.98 0.09
CA ILE A 101 -26.57 -17.14 0.83
C ILE A 101 -25.15 -17.68 0.65
N GLN A 102 -24.23 -16.79 0.27
CA GLN A 102 -22.81 -17.13 0.24
C GLN A 102 -22.20 -17.03 1.63
N PHE A 103 -21.69 -18.13 2.18
CA PHE A 103 -20.92 -18.13 3.41
C PHE A 103 -19.42 -18.04 3.11
N LEU A 104 -18.70 -17.23 3.87
CA LEU A 104 -17.24 -17.07 3.79
C LEU A 104 -16.68 -17.15 5.21
N VAL A 105 -15.51 -17.76 5.36
CA VAL A 105 -14.79 -17.81 6.65
C VAL A 105 -13.44 -17.17 6.45
N SER A 106 -13.05 -16.26 7.34
CA SER A 106 -11.67 -15.79 7.39
C SER A 106 -10.79 -16.78 8.16
N ASP A 107 -9.48 -16.62 8.05
CA ASP A 107 -8.56 -17.19 9.04
C ASP A 107 -8.91 -16.68 10.45
N ASN A 108 -8.48 -17.41 11.47
CA ASN A 108 -8.60 -16.95 12.84
C ASN A 108 -7.68 -15.74 13.09
N LEU A 109 -7.97 -14.97 14.14
CA LEU A 109 -7.15 -13.81 14.49
C LEU A 109 -5.66 -14.17 14.68
N GLY A 110 -5.40 -15.32 15.32
CA GLY A 110 -4.07 -15.93 15.36
C GLY A 110 -2.97 -15.05 15.97
N LEU A 111 -1.72 -15.45 15.73
CA LEU A 111 -0.53 -14.66 16.04
C LEU A 111 -0.09 -13.86 14.81
N ASP A 112 -0.70 -12.69 14.63
CA ASP A 112 -0.25 -11.70 13.66
C ASP A 112 0.85 -10.79 14.25
N GLU A 113 1.70 -10.19 13.42
CA GLU A 113 2.76 -9.29 13.87
C GLU A 113 2.22 -8.07 14.65
N TYR A 114 1.00 -7.61 14.35
CA TYR A 114 0.33 -6.57 15.14
C TYR A 114 -0.01 -7.01 16.57
N PHE A 115 -0.22 -8.31 16.78
CA PHE A 115 -0.42 -8.86 18.12
C PHE A 115 0.89 -8.78 18.91
N ILE A 116 2.04 -9.01 18.26
CA ILE A 116 3.36 -8.80 18.87
C ILE A 116 3.54 -7.33 19.27
N ASP A 117 3.23 -6.39 18.37
CA ASP A 117 3.32 -4.96 18.67
C ASP A 117 2.39 -4.54 19.82
N LEU A 118 1.17 -5.08 19.85
CA LEU A 118 0.24 -4.88 20.96
C LEU A 118 0.80 -5.45 22.26
N MET A 119 1.38 -6.65 22.24
CA MET A 119 2.03 -7.25 23.41
C MET A 119 3.20 -6.40 23.91
N VAL A 120 4.07 -5.94 23.01
CA VAL A 120 5.14 -5.00 23.36
C VAL A 120 4.56 -3.74 23.98
N LYS A 121 3.53 -3.14 23.37
CA LYS A 121 2.86 -1.97 23.93
C LYS A 121 2.35 -2.23 25.35
N ARG A 122 1.70 -3.36 25.62
CA ARG A 122 1.23 -3.72 26.96
C ARG A 122 2.38 -3.90 27.96
N ILE A 123 3.47 -4.53 27.55
CA ILE A 123 4.67 -4.71 28.37
C ILE A 123 5.27 -3.35 28.74
N ILE A 124 5.42 -2.44 27.76
CA ILE A 124 5.96 -1.11 27.99
C ILE A 124 5.00 -0.24 28.82
N GLU A 125 3.69 -0.36 28.63
CA GLU A 125 2.70 0.32 29.47
C GLU A 125 2.79 -0.12 30.94
N ALA A 126 3.05 -1.41 31.18
CA ALA A 126 3.18 -1.97 32.52
C ALA A 126 4.54 -1.69 33.17
N ALA A 127 5.61 -1.70 32.37
CA ALA A 127 6.99 -1.51 32.80
C ALA A 127 7.75 -0.64 31.79
N PRO A 128 7.60 0.70 31.85
CA PRO A 128 8.19 1.63 30.88
C PRO A 128 9.71 1.51 30.75
N GLU A 129 10.40 1.08 31.81
CA GLU A 129 11.85 0.85 31.85
C GLU A 129 12.31 -0.37 31.04
N LEU A 130 11.42 -1.31 30.73
CA LEU A 130 11.71 -2.41 29.79
C LEU A 130 11.76 -1.92 28.35
N ARG A 131 11.39 -0.66 28.11
CA ARG A 131 11.59 -0.01 26.82
C ARG A 131 13.09 0.06 26.62
N ARG A 132 13.59 -0.73 25.68
CA ARG A 132 14.96 -0.57 25.20
C ARG A 132 15.10 0.86 24.66
N ASP A 133 15.72 1.71 25.45
CA ASP A 133 16.26 2.98 24.97
C ASP A 133 17.26 2.66 23.87
N GLY A 134 16.94 3.08 22.64
CA GLY A 134 17.84 2.97 21.50
C GLY A 134 18.31 1.55 21.17
N ARG A 135 17.71 0.94 20.15
CA ARG A 135 18.56 0.38 19.08
C ARG A 135 19.20 1.55 18.31
N LEU A 136 20.14 2.22 18.98
CA LEU A 136 21.32 2.81 18.39
C LEU A 136 22.47 2.04 19.04
N ALA A 137 22.69 0.81 18.58
CA ALA A 137 23.99 0.19 18.70
C ALA A 137 24.91 0.91 17.70
N ALA A 138 25.39 2.09 18.11
CA ALA A 138 26.51 2.76 17.47
C ALA A 138 27.79 2.04 17.89
N ASP A 139 27.97 0.81 17.43
CA ASP A 139 29.27 0.13 17.43
C ASP A 139 29.36 -0.98 16.37
N SER A 140 28.59 -0.86 15.29
CA SER A 140 28.84 -1.61 14.06
C SER A 140 29.40 -0.65 13.02
N THR A 141 30.42 -1.06 12.27
CA THR A 141 30.99 -0.37 11.10
C THR A 141 29.96 -0.04 10.00
N GLU A 142 28.70 -0.49 10.15
CA GLU A 142 27.56 -0.23 9.27
C GLU A 142 26.80 1.07 9.63
N SER A 143 26.43 1.85 8.62
CA SER A 143 25.67 3.08 8.81
C SER A 143 24.24 2.80 9.31
N ILE A 144 23.63 3.77 10.00
CA ILE A 144 22.21 3.70 10.45
C ILE A 144 21.27 3.36 9.28
N GLU A 145 21.59 3.84 8.09
CA GLU A 145 20.84 3.52 6.87
C GLU A 145 20.94 2.03 6.50
N GLN A 146 22.13 1.44 6.54
CA GLN A 146 22.35 0.01 6.27
C GLN A 146 21.58 -0.87 7.27
N GLN A 147 21.67 -0.52 8.57
CA GLN A 147 20.90 -1.20 9.61
C GLN A 147 19.39 -1.10 9.34
N SER A 148 18.90 0.08 8.97
CA SER A 148 17.48 0.27 8.65
C SER A 148 17.03 -0.55 7.44
N MET A 149 17.85 -0.62 6.37
CA MET A 149 17.55 -1.43 5.19
C MET A 149 17.55 -2.94 5.49
N ALA A 150 18.40 -3.39 6.41
CA ALA A 150 18.43 -4.78 6.87
C ALA A 150 17.21 -5.13 7.73
N ILE A 151 16.65 -4.17 8.47
CA ILE A 151 15.38 -4.34 9.18
C ILE A 151 14.23 -4.41 8.16
N VAL A 152 14.21 -3.50 7.18
CA VAL A 152 13.18 -3.50 6.13
C VAL A 152 13.16 -4.82 5.36
N GLU A 153 14.32 -5.38 4.98
CA GLU A 153 14.38 -6.68 4.31
C GLU A 153 13.65 -7.79 5.07
N ARG A 154 13.82 -7.81 6.40
CA ARG A 154 13.26 -8.87 7.26
C ARG A 154 11.75 -8.76 7.46
N ILE A 155 11.18 -7.57 7.34
CA ILE A 155 9.73 -7.32 7.52
C ILE A 155 8.96 -7.27 6.19
N LEU A 156 9.66 -7.39 5.05
CA LEU A 156 8.98 -7.42 3.76
C LEU A 156 8.22 -8.75 3.62
N PRO A 157 6.94 -8.70 3.17
CA PRO A 157 6.21 -9.92 2.87
C PRO A 157 6.88 -10.67 1.70
N PRO A 158 6.59 -11.98 1.53
CA PRO A 158 7.07 -12.74 0.38
C PRO A 158 6.47 -12.16 -0.92
N LEU A 159 7.26 -11.39 -1.64
CA LEU A 159 6.91 -10.77 -2.92
C LEU A 159 7.79 -11.32 -4.03
N ARG A 160 7.19 -11.59 -5.20
CA ARG A 160 7.93 -11.92 -6.42
C ARG A 160 8.42 -10.61 -7.05
N LEU A 161 9.66 -10.25 -6.74
CA LEU A 161 10.32 -9.04 -7.21
C LEU A 161 11.68 -9.40 -7.79
N SER A 162 12.05 -8.74 -8.89
CA SER A 162 13.45 -8.70 -9.33
C SER A 162 14.33 -7.93 -8.32
N GLU A 163 15.64 -8.09 -8.40
CA GLU A 163 16.58 -7.37 -7.52
C GLU A 163 16.45 -5.82 -7.58
N PRO A 164 16.30 -5.20 -8.78
CA PRO A 164 16.03 -3.77 -8.86
C PRO A 164 14.71 -3.36 -8.19
N GLU A 165 13.63 -4.12 -8.41
CA GLU A 165 12.33 -3.86 -7.81
C GLU A 165 12.36 -4.01 -6.30
N ARG A 166 13.04 -5.05 -5.78
CA ARG A 166 13.27 -5.26 -4.35
C ARG A 166 14.01 -4.07 -3.74
N THR A 167 15.05 -3.58 -4.40
CA THR A 167 15.80 -2.39 -3.95
C THR A 167 14.91 -1.14 -3.88
N ILE A 168 14.06 -0.93 -4.88
CA ILE A 168 13.09 0.18 -4.90
C ILE A 168 12.07 0.01 -3.77
N VAL A 169 11.45 -1.17 -3.63
CA VAL A 169 10.44 -1.46 -2.60
C VAL A 169 10.99 -1.22 -1.20
N LYS A 170 12.20 -1.72 -0.88
CA LYS A 170 12.85 -1.46 0.41
C LYS A 170 13.01 0.03 0.67
N ARG A 171 13.46 0.77 -0.35
CA ARG A 171 13.66 2.22 -0.24
C ARG A 171 12.35 2.95 0.04
N LEU A 172 11.27 2.55 -0.62
CA LEU A 172 9.95 3.15 -0.44
C LEU A 172 9.37 2.85 0.95
N VAL A 173 9.45 1.59 1.40
CA VAL A 173 9.04 1.18 2.75
C VAL A 173 9.83 1.92 3.82
N HIS A 174 11.16 2.01 3.68
CA HIS A 174 12.01 2.78 4.58
C HIS A 174 11.61 4.26 4.62
N THR A 175 11.36 4.85 3.46
CA THR A 175 11.02 6.29 3.34
C THR A 175 9.67 6.59 4.00
N ALA A 176 8.68 5.71 3.86
CA ALA A 176 7.37 5.88 4.51
C ALA A 176 7.35 5.44 5.98
N GLY A 177 8.28 4.61 6.41
CA GLY A 177 8.19 3.92 7.70
C GLY A 177 6.99 2.95 7.75
N ASP A 178 6.57 2.41 6.60
CA ASP A 178 5.30 1.68 6.45
C ASP A 178 5.51 0.40 5.61
N ARG A 179 5.56 -0.75 6.29
CA ARG A 179 5.72 -2.07 5.64
C ARG A 179 4.53 -2.44 4.74
N HIS A 180 3.35 -1.93 5.05
CA HIS A 180 2.12 -2.24 4.29
C HIS A 180 2.09 -1.52 2.94
N LEU A 181 3.07 -0.64 2.67
CA LEU A 181 3.27 -0.05 1.35
C LEU A 181 3.76 -1.09 0.34
N ALA A 182 4.59 -2.06 0.75
CA ALA A 182 5.21 -3.04 -0.15
C ALA A 182 4.22 -3.77 -1.08
N PRO A 183 3.12 -4.39 -0.58
CA PRO A 183 2.16 -5.07 -1.44
C PRO A 183 1.32 -4.13 -2.32
N LEU A 184 1.40 -2.81 -2.13
CA LEU A 184 0.69 -1.81 -2.94
C LEU A 184 1.54 -1.28 -4.09
N ILE A 185 2.85 -1.46 -4.06
CA ILE A 185 3.75 -1.00 -5.13
C ILE A 185 3.48 -1.85 -6.38
N ARG A 186 3.33 -1.18 -7.53
CA ARG A 186 3.10 -1.82 -8.83
C ARG A 186 4.16 -1.33 -9.80
N PHE A 187 4.72 -2.28 -10.54
CA PHE A 187 5.69 -2.06 -11.60
C PHE A 187 5.08 -2.55 -12.90
N GLN A 188 5.19 -1.76 -13.95
CA GLN A 188 5.02 -2.28 -15.30
C GLN A 188 6.25 -3.17 -15.62
N PRO A 189 6.11 -4.31 -16.33
CA PRO A 189 7.17 -5.32 -16.45
C PRO A 189 8.53 -4.84 -16.97
N THR A 190 8.58 -3.79 -17.79
CA THR A 190 9.84 -3.29 -18.40
C THR A 190 10.35 -2.01 -17.73
N VAL A 191 9.66 -1.50 -16.71
CA VAL A 191 9.90 -0.14 -16.21
C VAL A 191 11.27 0.08 -15.62
N THR A 192 11.82 -0.90 -14.90
CA THR A 192 13.14 -0.78 -14.29
C THR A 192 14.21 -0.63 -15.38
N THR A 193 14.22 -1.51 -16.38
CA THR A 193 15.15 -1.43 -17.51
C THR A 193 15.01 -0.12 -18.29
N VAL A 194 13.78 0.29 -18.60
CA VAL A 194 13.54 1.53 -19.37
C VAL A 194 13.95 2.76 -18.55
N ALA A 195 13.66 2.79 -17.25
CA ALA A 195 14.05 3.89 -16.37
C ALA A 195 15.56 4.05 -16.26
N LEU A 196 16.29 2.95 -16.07
CA LEU A 196 17.75 2.98 -16.00
C LEU A 196 18.37 3.46 -17.32
N THR A 197 17.82 3.01 -18.45
CA THR A 197 18.24 3.47 -19.78
C THR A 197 17.95 4.96 -19.98
N ALA A 198 16.76 5.44 -19.60
CA ALA A 198 16.40 6.85 -19.71
C ALA A 198 17.32 7.74 -18.84
N ILE A 199 17.68 7.29 -17.64
CA ILE A 199 18.64 7.98 -16.77
C ILE A 199 20.01 8.08 -17.44
N ARG A 200 20.55 6.97 -17.96
CA ARG A 200 21.86 6.95 -18.64
C ARG A 200 21.91 7.82 -19.88
N LEU A 201 20.81 7.95 -20.59
CA LEU A 201 20.67 8.84 -21.74
C LEU A 201 20.45 10.31 -21.34
N GLY A 202 20.52 10.64 -20.05
CA GLY A 202 20.37 12.02 -19.56
C GLY A 202 18.97 12.59 -19.76
N ARG A 203 17.93 11.75 -19.83
CA ARG A 203 16.56 12.22 -20.05
C ARG A 203 16.10 13.14 -18.91
N PRO A 204 15.34 14.20 -19.21
CA PRO A 204 14.87 15.13 -18.19
C PRO A 204 13.92 14.45 -17.21
N ILE A 205 13.99 14.85 -15.95
CA ILE A 205 13.09 14.44 -14.88
C ILE A 205 12.09 15.58 -14.64
N LEU A 206 10.82 15.34 -14.92
CA LEU A 206 9.74 16.31 -14.75
C LEU A 206 8.90 15.95 -13.53
N THR A 207 8.62 16.93 -12.69
CA THR A 207 7.93 16.72 -11.41
C THR A 207 6.65 17.54 -11.29
N ASP A 208 5.63 17.02 -10.62
CA ASP A 208 4.36 17.73 -10.45
C ASP A 208 4.41 18.89 -9.44
N VAL A 209 5.23 18.76 -8.40
CA VAL A 209 5.39 19.77 -7.36
C VAL A 209 6.85 19.95 -6.96
N ARG A 210 7.17 21.15 -6.44
CA ARG A 210 8.54 21.52 -6.05
C ARG A 210 9.13 20.59 -4.99
N MET A 211 8.32 20.06 -4.06
CA MET A 211 8.78 19.14 -3.02
C MET A 211 9.37 17.85 -3.59
N VAL A 212 8.87 17.35 -4.73
CA VAL A 212 9.46 16.19 -5.41
C VAL A 212 10.81 16.60 -5.99
N ALA A 213 10.86 17.72 -6.72
CA ALA A 213 12.09 18.20 -7.37
C ALA A 213 13.25 18.36 -6.39
N VAL A 214 13.03 19.01 -5.24
CA VAL A 214 14.08 19.30 -4.26
C VAL A 214 14.54 18.06 -3.47
N ALA A 215 13.70 17.04 -3.37
CA ALA A 215 14.02 15.79 -2.66
C ALA A 215 14.80 14.80 -3.55
N ILE A 216 14.89 15.04 -4.86
CA ILE A 216 15.70 14.24 -5.76
C ILE A 216 17.19 14.60 -5.57
N ASP A 217 18.05 13.59 -5.61
CA ASP A 217 19.49 13.76 -5.52
C ASP A 217 20.05 14.44 -6.78
N HIS A 218 20.12 15.77 -6.72
CA HIS A 218 20.64 16.61 -7.79
C HIS A 218 22.08 16.28 -8.18
N ARG A 219 22.91 15.75 -7.26
CA ARG A 219 24.30 15.40 -7.55
C ARG A 219 24.35 14.18 -8.46
N ARG A 220 23.61 13.11 -8.12
CA ARG A 220 23.52 11.91 -8.97
C ARG A 220 22.82 12.21 -10.28
N ALA A 221 21.72 12.96 -10.27
CA ALA A 221 21.03 13.34 -11.51
C ALA A 221 21.96 14.10 -12.47
N LYS A 222 22.74 15.07 -11.95
CA LYS A 222 23.72 15.83 -12.75
C LYS A 222 24.83 14.94 -13.32
N LYS A 223 25.28 13.91 -12.59
CA LYS A 223 26.29 12.94 -13.08
C LYS A 223 25.84 12.24 -14.38
N PHE A 224 24.55 11.97 -14.50
CA PHE A 224 23.94 11.38 -15.69
C PHE A 224 23.48 12.40 -16.74
N GLY A 225 23.61 13.70 -16.48
CA GLY A 225 23.10 14.76 -17.37
C GLY A 225 21.58 14.98 -17.28
N CYS A 226 20.88 14.34 -16.34
CA CYS A 226 19.45 14.55 -16.12
C CYS A 226 19.18 15.94 -15.52
N SER A 227 18.39 16.77 -16.20
CA SER A 227 17.82 17.99 -15.62
C SER A 227 16.58 17.65 -14.78
N ILE A 228 16.33 18.41 -13.71
CA ILE A 228 15.15 18.24 -12.84
C ILE A 228 14.33 19.52 -12.92
N ASN A 229 13.11 19.43 -13.46
CA ASN A 229 12.22 20.57 -13.62
C ASN A 229 10.85 20.30 -12.99
N CYS A 230 10.27 21.32 -12.37
CA CYS A 230 8.91 21.24 -11.83
C CYS A 230 7.92 21.84 -12.83
N ALA A 231 6.86 21.11 -13.14
CA ALA A 231 5.80 21.53 -14.04
C ALA A 231 5.19 22.87 -13.63
N LEU A 232 5.05 23.13 -12.32
CA LEU A 232 4.48 24.38 -11.80
C LEU A 232 5.31 25.63 -12.11
N ASN A 233 6.55 25.47 -12.57
CA ASN A 233 7.39 26.57 -13.03
C ASN A 233 7.08 26.97 -14.49
N GLU A 234 6.25 26.20 -15.21
CA GLU A 234 5.84 26.57 -16.57
C GLU A 234 5.00 27.85 -16.55
N PRO A 235 5.42 28.90 -17.28
CA PRO A 235 4.70 30.17 -17.32
C PRO A 235 3.26 29.99 -17.84
N GLY A 236 2.30 30.63 -17.17
CA GLY A 236 0.90 30.62 -17.61
C GLY A 236 0.03 29.51 -17.03
N ALA A 237 0.57 28.59 -16.23
CA ALA A 237 -0.22 27.52 -15.59
C ALA A 237 -1.36 28.07 -14.72
N ASP A 238 -1.12 29.16 -13.97
CA ASP A 238 -2.15 29.81 -13.15
C ASP A 238 -3.26 30.45 -13.99
N ARG A 239 -2.92 31.00 -15.16
CA ARG A 239 -3.90 31.62 -16.08
C ARG A 239 -4.81 30.54 -16.68
N ILE A 240 -4.20 29.49 -17.25
CA ILE A 240 -4.93 28.38 -17.89
C ILE A 240 -5.82 27.64 -16.90
N ALA A 241 -5.32 27.42 -15.68
CA ALA A 241 -6.11 26.81 -14.61
C ALA A 241 -7.41 27.58 -14.33
N ARG A 242 -7.35 28.91 -14.27
CA ARG A 242 -8.54 29.76 -14.06
C ARG A 242 -9.47 29.76 -15.27
N GLU A 243 -8.92 29.90 -16.47
CA GLU A 243 -9.70 29.94 -17.72
C GLU A 243 -10.46 28.63 -17.98
N GLN A 244 -9.88 27.49 -17.60
CA GLN A 244 -10.43 26.16 -17.86
C GLN A 244 -11.13 25.53 -16.65
N GLY A 245 -11.20 26.23 -15.50
CA GLY A 245 -11.75 25.67 -14.26
C GLY A 245 -11.02 24.41 -13.78
N SER A 246 -9.71 24.31 -14.04
CA SER A 246 -8.89 23.14 -13.72
C SER A 246 -7.85 23.44 -12.63
N THR A 247 -7.22 22.40 -12.09
CA THR A 247 -6.12 22.59 -11.12
C THR A 247 -4.86 23.13 -11.78
N ARG A 248 -4.06 23.90 -11.04
CA ARG A 248 -2.76 24.42 -11.51
C ARG A 248 -1.85 23.32 -12.05
N SER A 249 -1.79 22.16 -11.39
CA SER A 249 -0.96 21.04 -11.84
C SER A 249 -1.46 20.42 -13.15
N ALA A 250 -2.78 20.28 -13.33
CA ALA A 250 -3.36 19.83 -14.60
C ALA A 250 -3.01 20.78 -15.75
N ALA A 251 -3.20 22.09 -15.55
CA ALA A 251 -2.85 23.12 -16.53
C ALA A 251 -1.35 23.11 -16.86
N ALA A 252 -0.49 22.97 -15.85
CA ALA A 252 0.96 22.88 -16.03
C ALA A 252 1.37 21.68 -16.90
N PHE A 253 0.74 20.51 -16.70
CA PHE A 253 1.03 19.33 -17.52
C PHE A 253 0.61 19.48 -18.98
N ARG A 254 -0.48 20.20 -19.27
CA ARG A 254 -0.86 20.56 -20.65
C ARG A 254 0.15 21.52 -21.28
N LEU A 255 0.70 22.46 -20.50
CA LEU A 255 1.71 23.41 -20.98
C LEU A 255 3.07 22.79 -21.26
N LEU A 256 3.42 21.69 -20.59
CA LEU A 256 4.67 20.98 -20.86
C LEU A 256 4.71 20.45 -22.29
N ASP A 257 3.57 20.05 -22.86
CA ASP A 257 3.43 19.61 -24.26
C ASP A 257 4.55 18.63 -24.66
N LYS A 258 5.34 18.94 -25.69
CA LYS A 258 6.42 18.08 -26.20
C LYS A 258 7.56 17.86 -25.20
N LYS A 259 7.69 18.65 -24.13
CA LYS A 259 8.72 18.43 -23.09
C LYS A 259 8.49 17.10 -22.36
N LEU A 260 7.28 16.56 -22.37
CA LEU A 260 6.95 15.25 -21.79
C LEU A 260 7.54 14.09 -22.59
N ASN A 261 7.86 14.28 -23.87
CA ASN A 261 8.32 13.20 -24.74
C ASN A 261 9.71 12.68 -24.34
N GLY A 262 9.78 11.38 -24.02
CA GLY A 262 10.98 10.70 -23.55
C GLY A 262 11.43 11.11 -22.14
N ALA A 263 10.66 11.93 -21.42
CA ALA A 263 10.98 12.35 -20.07
C ALA A 263 10.69 11.24 -19.03
N ILE A 264 11.35 11.33 -17.88
CA ILE A 264 10.98 10.60 -16.66
C ILE A 264 10.05 11.51 -15.88
N VAL A 265 8.80 11.13 -15.73
CA VAL A 265 7.78 11.97 -15.10
C VAL A 265 7.47 11.44 -13.71
N ALA A 266 7.66 12.25 -12.66
CA ALA A 266 7.42 11.89 -11.27
C ALA A 266 6.30 12.76 -10.66
N ILE A 267 5.16 12.13 -10.40
CA ILE A 267 3.97 12.77 -9.82
C ILE A 267 3.78 12.23 -8.41
N GLY A 268 4.02 13.07 -7.41
CA GLY A 268 3.93 12.67 -6.00
C GLY A 268 2.73 13.25 -5.26
N ASN A 269 2.08 14.30 -5.78
CA ASN A 269 1.07 15.04 -5.03
C ASN A 269 -0.27 15.13 -5.73
N SER A 270 -0.31 15.45 -7.03
CA SER A 270 -1.55 15.86 -7.70
C SER A 270 -2.21 14.72 -8.51
N PRO A 271 -3.34 14.13 -8.06
CA PRO A 271 -4.07 13.15 -8.86
C PRO A 271 -4.51 13.70 -10.22
N THR A 272 -4.93 14.96 -10.25
CA THR A 272 -5.35 15.65 -11.48
C THR A 272 -4.22 15.82 -12.50
N ALA A 273 -2.96 15.93 -12.05
CA ALA A 273 -1.81 15.96 -12.94
C ALA A 273 -1.59 14.59 -13.59
N LEU A 274 -1.75 13.52 -12.80
CA LEU A 274 -1.63 12.16 -13.31
C LEU A 274 -2.76 11.85 -14.29
N LEU A 275 -4.02 12.20 -13.98
CA LEU A 275 -5.16 12.06 -14.90
C LEU A 275 -4.93 12.82 -16.21
N THR A 276 -4.47 14.07 -16.12
CA THR A 276 -4.16 14.87 -17.31
C THR A 276 -3.06 14.22 -18.14
N LEU A 277 -1.99 13.73 -17.51
CA LEU A 277 -0.93 13.03 -18.22
C LEU A 277 -1.46 11.76 -18.91
N THR A 278 -2.26 10.95 -18.21
CA THR A 278 -2.84 9.73 -18.80
C THR A 278 -3.76 10.07 -19.97
N GLU A 279 -4.56 11.13 -19.90
CA GLU A 279 -5.38 11.62 -21.02
C GLU A 279 -4.53 11.99 -22.23
N LEU A 280 -3.44 12.74 -22.04
CA LEU A 280 -2.55 13.18 -23.12
C LEU A 280 -1.84 11.99 -23.78
N ILE A 281 -1.48 10.97 -22.99
CA ILE A 281 -0.86 9.73 -23.50
C ILE A 281 -1.86 8.92 -24.32
N VAL A 282 -3.09 8.75 -23.82
CA VAL A 282 -4.16 8.03 -24.54
C VAL A 282 -4.48 8.68 -25.88
N LYS A 283 -4.41 10.02 -25.96
CA LYS A 283 -4.60 10.76 -27.21
C LYS A 283 -3.38 10.71 -28.15
N GLY A 284 -2.26 10.15 -27.71
CA GLY A 284 -1.01 10.13 -28.46
C GLY A 284 -0.33 11.49 -28.61
N GLU A 285 -0.72 12.48 -27.79
CA GLU A 285 -0.14 13.82 -27.82
C GLU A 285 1.27 13.85 -27.19
N VAL A 286 1.50 12.97 -26.21
CA VAL A 286 2.77 12.86 -25.49
C VAL A 286 3.17 11.40 -25.24
N ALA A 287 4.47 11.15 -25.15
CA ALA A 287 5.06 9.83 -24.93
C ALA A 287 6.23 9.90 -23.92
N PRO A 288 5.97 9.98 -22.60
CA PRO A 288 7.04 9.91 -21.59
C PRO A 288 7.72 8.55 -21.62
N ALA A 289 9.02 8.53 -21.29
CA ALA A 289 9.78 7.28 -21.21
C ALA A 289 9.32 6.44 -20.01
N VAL A 290 9.06 7.10 -18.87
CA VAL A 290 8.64 6.47 -17.62
C VAL A 290 7.71 7.39 -16.84
N VAL A 291 6.68 6.82 -16.21
CA VAL A 291 5.79 7.54 -15.28
C VAL A 291 5.86 6.95 -13.87
N ILE A 292 6.38 7.72 -12.92
CA ILE A 292 6.32 7.44 -11.48
C ILE A 292 5.09 8.15 -10.93
N GLY A 293 3.94 7.48 -10.99
CA GLY A 293 2.65 8.02 -10.61
C GLY A 293 2.28 7.62 -9.19
N THR A 294 2.66 8.42 -8.20
CA THR A 294 2.40 8.14 -6.77
C THR A 294 1.66 9.27 -6.05
N PRO A 295 0.64 9.93 -6.64
CA PRO A 295 -0.13 10.92 -5.90
C PRO A 295 -0.77 10.31 -4.66
N VAL A 296 -0.67 11.03 -3.54
CA VAL A 296 -1.39 10.73 -2.29
C VAL A 296 -2.73 11.45 -2.29
N GLY A 297 -3.74 10.87 -1.66
CA GLY A 297 -4.98 11.56 -1.42
C GLY A 297 -6.18 10.64 -1.30
N PHE A 298 -7.27 11.19 -0.80
CA PHE A 298 -8.56 10.50 -0.67
C PHE A 298 -9.55 10.84 -1.78
N VAL A 299 -9.22 11.85 -2.60
CA VAL A 299 -10.02 12.28 -3.76
C VAL A 299 -9.21 11.98 -5.01
N GLN A 300 -9.77 11.17 -5.91
CA GLN A 300 -9.24 10.83 -7.24
C GLN A 300 -7.85 10.15 -7.28
N ALA A 301 -7.11 10.04 -6.18
CA ALA A 301 -5.77 9.43 -6.19
C ALA A 301 -5.80 7.96 -6.64
N THR A 302 -6.73 7.17 -6.10
CA THR A 302 -6.91 5.77 -6.49
C THR A 302 -7.25 5.66 -7.98
N GLU A 303 -8.29 6.38 -8.42
CA GLU A 303 -8.76 6.42 -9.81
C GLU A 303 -7.62 6.82 -10.78
N ALA A 304 -6.89 7.90 -10.48
CA ALA A 304 -5.78 8.37 -11.31
C ALA A 304 -4.68 7.31 -11.51
N LYS A 305 -4.39 6.54 -10.47
CA LYS A 305 -3.39 5.47 -10.53
C LYS A 305 -3.94 4.22 -11.21
N GLU A 306 -5.23 3.94 -11.08
CA GLU A 306 -5.91 2.89 -11.84
C GLU A 306 -5.93 3.19 -13.34
N GLU A 307 -6.18 4.44 -13.75
CA GLU A 307 -6.06 4.85 -15.16
C GLU A 307 -4.63 4.68 -15.67
N LEU A 308 -3.61 5.08 -14.89
CA LEU A 308 -2.21 4.84 -15.25
C LEU A 308 -1.91 3.34 -15.46
N MET A 309 -2.42 2.48 -14.58
CA MET A 309 -2.17 1.04 -14.63
C MET A 309 -2.79 0.35 -15.86
N LYS A 310 -3.75 0.99 -16.54
CA LYS A 310 -4.35 0.48 -17.79
C LYS A 310 -3.52 0.77 -19.03
N LEU A 311 -2.53 1.68 -18.94
CA LEU A 311 -1.73 2.10 -20.08
C LEU A 311 -0.58 1.13 -20.35
N ASP A 312 -0.25 0.94 -21.63
CA ASP A 312 0.94 0.20 -22.06
C ASP A 312 2.17 1.13 -22.13
N ILE A 313 2.50 1.74 -20.99
CA ILE A 313 3.69 2.57 -20.82
C ILE A 313 4.47 2.12 -19.58
N PRO A 314 5.79 2.32 -19.54
CA PRO A 314 6.57 2.03 -18.34
C PRO A 314 6.14 2.90 -17.15
N TYR A 315 5.66 2.29 -16.07
CA TYR A 315 5.26 3.01 -14.85
C TYR A 315 5.66 2.33 -13.55
N ILE A 316 5.80 3.15 -12.50
CA ILE A 316 5.87 2.71 -11.10
C ILE A 316 4.81 3.48 -10.33
N THR A 317 3.94 2.77 -9.60
CA THR A 317 2.86 3.38 -8.82
C THR A 317 2.66 2.68 -7.47
N VAL A 318 1.79 3.25 -6.63
CA VAL A 318 1.34 2.69 -5.35
C VAL A 318 -0.18 2.67 -5.37
N ALA A 319 -0.80 1.50 -5.37
CA ALA A 319 -2.25 1.36 -5.41
C ALA A 319 -2.96 2.01 -4.20
N GLY A 320 -4.25 2.37 -4.38
CA GLY A 320 -5.08 2.96 -3.33
C GLY A 320 -4.77 4.44 -3.07
N THR A 321 -4.87 4.90 -1.81
CA THR A 321 -4.75 6.33 -1.45
C THR A 321 -3.32 6.75 -1.05
N ARG A 322 -2.42 5.79 -0.83
CA ARG A 322 -1.03 6.04 -0.39
C ARG A 322 -0.14 6.53 -1.53
N GLY A 323 0.90 7.27 -1.20
CA GLY A 323 1.81 7.88 -2.16
C GLY A 323 2.55 9.04 -1.50
N GLY A 324 2.76 10.12 -2.26
CA GLY A 324 3.30 11.37 -1.73
C GLY A 324 4.59 11.76 -2.42
N SER A 325 4.98 13.02 -2.22
CA SER A 325 6.22 13.56 -2.80
C SER A 325 7.48 12.81 -2.35
N ALA A 326 7.50 12.35 -1.09
CA ALA A 326 8.60 11.56 -0.55
C ALA A 326 8.75 10.21 -1.28
N ILE A 327 7.62 9.54 -1.57
CA ILE A 327 7.62 8.27 -2.31
C ILE A 327 8.07 8.50 -3.75
N ALA A 328 7.54 9.51 -4.44
CA ALA A 328 7.95 9.83 -5.81
C ALA A 328 9.47 10.09 -5.89
N ALA A 329 9.99 10.96 -5.01
CA ALA A 329 11.42 11.29 -4.98
C ALA A 329 12.29 10.10 -4.57
N ALA A 330 11.85 9.28 -3.61
CA ALA A 330 12.56 8.07 -3.19
C ALA A 330 12.66 7.04 -4.32
N THR A 331 11.62 6.89 -5.14
CA THR A 331 11.63 6.05 -6.34
C THR A 331 12.67 6.55 -7.33
N VAL A 332 12.65 7.84 -7.67
CA VAL A 332 13.65 8.46 -8.57
C VAL A 332 15.06 8.26 -8.02
N ASN A 333 15.29 8.51 -6.73
CA ASN A 333 16.59 8.35 -6.09
C ASN A 333 17.07 6.90 -6.06
N ALA A 334 16.16 5.93 -5.89
CA ALA A 334 16.49 4.52 -5.99
C ALA A 334 16.95 4.16 -7.41
N LEU A 335 16.24 4.63 -8.43
CA LEU A 335 16.61 4.43 -9.84
C LEU A 335 17.95 5.07 -10.19
N LEU A 336 18.21 6.32 -9.73
CA LEU A 336 19.50 7.00 -9.90
C LEU A 336 20.66 6.22 -9.27
N ARG A 337 20.46 5.64 -8.08
CA ARG A 337 21.47 4.80 -7.41
C ARG A 337 21.70 3.48 -8.13
N LEU A 338 20.64 2.84 -8.60
CA LEU A 338 20.73 1.59 -9.38
C LEU A 338 21.51 1.82 -10.68
N ALA A 339 21.23 2.91 -11.40
CA ALA A 339 21.98 3.28 -12.60
C ALA A 339 23.47 3.50 -12.31
N GLU A 340 23.80 4.13 -11.17
CA GLU A 340 25.19 4.37 -10.75
C GLU A 340 25.94 3.08 -10.35
N ALA A 341 25.23 2.12 -9.73
CA ALA A 341 25.82 0.85 -9.32
C ALA A 341 26.14 -0.05 -10.52
N GLU A 342 25.29 -0.06 -11.55
CA GLU A 342 25.54 -0.80 -12.78
C GLU A 342 26.68 -0.16 -13.63
N ASP A 343 26.87 1.16 -13.56
CA ASP A 343 27.94 1.88 -14.27
C ASP A 343 29.31 1.80 -13.56
N SER A 344 29.39 1.16 -12.39
CA SER A 344 30.63 1.04 -11.63
C SER A 344 31.60 0.01 -12.26
N PRO A 345 32.93 0.26 -12.29
CA PRO A 345 33.91 -0.59 -12.98
C PRO A 345 33.91 -2.07 -12.53
N THR A 346 33.52 -2.34 -11.29
CA THR A 346 33.45 -3.67 -10.68
C THR A 346 32.36 -4.55 -11.30
N SER A 347 31.30 -3.95 -11.86
CA SER A 347 30.20 -4.66 -12.54
C SER A 347 30.56 -4.99 -14.00
N MET A 348 31.40 -4.16 -14.64
CA MET A 348 31.90 -4.37 -16.01
C MET A 348 32.95 -5.49 -16.11
N SER A 349 33.71 -5.80 -15.04
CA SER A 349 34.68 -6.91 -15.08
C SER A 349 34.00 -8.28 -15.07
N TYR A 350 32.83 -8.40 -14.42
CA TYR A 350 32.09 -9.67 -14.33
C TYR A 350 31.44 -10.08 -15.66
N ILE A 351 31.15 -9.11 -16.54
CA ILE A 351 30.58 -9.34 -17.88
C ILE A 351 31.70 -9.68 -18.89
N LYS A 352 32.89 -9.09 -18.76
CA LYS A 352 34.03 -9.40 -19.65
C LYS A 352 34.74 -10.72 -19.35
N SER A 353 34.53 -11.32 -18.17
CA SER A 353 35.08 -12.63 -17.84
C SER A 353 34.15 -13.81 -18.18
N ASN A 354 32.93 -13.53 -18.65
CA ASN A 354 31.91 -14.53 -19.01
C ASN A 354 31.39 -14.36 -20.46
N LEU A 355 32.13 -13.63 -21.28
CA LEU A 355 32.12 -13.66 -22.74
C LEU A 355 33.49 -14.14 -23.20
#